data_AF-A0A5C3NP11-F1
#
_entry.id   AF-A0A5C3NP11-F1
#
_cell.length_a   1.000
_cell.length_b   1.000
_cell.length_c   1.000
_cell.angle_alpha   90.00
_cell.angle_beta   90.00
_cell.angle_gamma   90.00
#
_symmetry.space_group_name_H-M   'P 1'
#
loop_
_entity.id
_entity.type
_entity.pdbx_description
1 polymer ?
#
loop_
_entity_poly.entity_id
_entity_poly.type
_entity_poly.pdbx_seq_one_letter_code
_entity_poly.pdbx_strand_id
1 'polypeptide(L)'
;GYRQLSHTFTFADYISYEDCVCHLFQGPRARAAVLHSGIVRHLVLEIVPMHLIDLAVEGPSSEVSSTVGMPFRPCDRFPQEDVLFDDQLTVDEMDIICGVYKVFTDTTFKQTADLSWWPKDSMWANSGLDVRYWSSACEDWFQQRLRHI
;
A
#
# COMPACT_ATOMS: atom_id res chain seq x y z
N GLY A 1 -11.40 -4.47 -1.51
CA GLY A 1 -12.36 -5.53 -1.95
C GLY A 1 -13.74 -4.96 -2.26
N TYR A 2 -14.65 -5.71 -2.91
CA TYR A 2 -16.01 -5.21 -3.22
C TYR A 2 -16.98 -5.38 -2.05
N ARG A 3 -17.90 -4.42 -1.86
CA ARG A 3 -18.98 -4.46 -0.87
C ARG A 3 -20.31 -3.96 -1.44
N GLN A 4 -21.40 -4.49 -0.89
CA GLN A 4 -22.76 -4.08 -1.25
C GLN A 4 -23.07 -2.66 -0.80
N LEU A 5 -24.01 -2.02 -1.48
CA LEU A 5 -24.58 -0.74 -1.04
C LEU A 5 -25.05 -0.88 0.43
N SER A 6 -24.74 0.12 1.25
CA SER A 6 -25.06 0.17 2.69
C SER A 6 -24.34 -0.85 3.61
N HIS A 7 -23.24 -1.47 3.15
CA HIS A 7 -22.41 -2.31 4.03
C HIS A 7 -21.96 -1.52 5.27
N THR A 8 -22.26 -2.07 6.46
CA THR A 8 -21.78 -1.50 7.72
C THR A 8 -20.45 -2.15 8.06
N PHE A 9 -19.38 -1.36 8.04
CA PHE A 9 -18.04 -1.85 8.37
C PHE A 9 -17.92 -2.13 9.85
N THR A 10 -17.40 -3.30 10.17
CA THR A 10 -17.22 -3.78 11.55
C THR A 10 -15.75 -4.01 11.86
N PHE A 11 -15.44 -4.27 13.13
CA PHE A 11 -14.11 -4.69 13.54
C PHE A 11 -13.63 -5.94 12.80
N ALA A 12 -14.53 -6.88 12.46
CA ALA A 12 -14.17 -8.05 11.67
C ALA A 12 -13.73 -7.71 10.23
N ASP A 13 -14.30 -6.66 9.62
CA ASP A 13 -13.82 -6.17 8.32
C ASP A 13 -12.42 -5.57 8.44
N TYR A 14 -12.11 -4.91 9.56
CA TYR A 14 -10.77 -4.36 9.83
C TYR A 14 -9.72 -5.47 9.98
N ILE A 15 -10.00 -6.50 10.78
CA ILE A 15 -9.12 -7.67 10.90
C ILE A 15 -8.91 -8.35 9.53
N SER A 16 -9.99 -8.52 8.76
CA SER A 16 -9.90 -9.09 7.40
C SER A 16 -9.04 -8.24 6.46
N TYR A 17 -9.04 -6.92 6.65
CA TYR A 17 -8.16 -6.00 5.93
C TYR A 17 -6.70 -6.23 6.32
N GLU A 18 -6.38 -6.29 7.61
CA GLU A 18 -5.02 -6.55 8.10
C GLU A 18 -4.47 -7.89 7.59
N ASP A 19 -5.31 -8.94 7.59
CA ASP A 19 -4.97 -10.25 7.03
C ASP A 19 -4.63 -10.17 5.53
N CYS A 20 -5.38 -9.35 4.78
CA CYS A 20 -5.12 -9.13 3.36
C CYS A 20 -3.78 -8.40 3.13
N VAL A 21 -3.44 -7.42 3.97
CA VAL A 21 -2.13 -6.77 3.93
C VAL A 21 -1.02 -7.77 4.25
N CYS A 22 -1.18 -8.59 5.29
CA CYS A 22 -0.19 -9.62 5.64
C CYS A 22 0.01 -10.65 4.52
N HIS A 23 -1.06 -11.03 3.81
CA HIS A 23 -0.96 -11.94 2.67
C HIS A 23 -0.21 -11.31 1.49
N LEU A 24 -0.41 -10.02 1.21
CA LEU A 24 0.34 -9.29 0.19
C LEU A 24 1.87 -9.32 0.48
N PHE A 25 2.23 -9.31 1.76
CA PHE A 25 3.63 -9.34 2.23
C PHE A 25 4.31 -10.71 2.16
N GLN A 26 3.57 -11.77 1.86
CA GLN A 26 4.16 -13.07 1.52
C GLN A 26 4.69 -13.10 0.08
N GLY A 27 4.38 -12.07 -0.72
CA GLY A 27 4.81 -11.93 -2.09
C GLY A 27 6.04 -11.03 -2.28
N PRO A 28 6.56 -10.95 -3.51
CA PRO A 28 7.73 -10.15 -3.89
C PRO A 28 7.58 -8.63 -3.65
N ARG A 29 6.35 -8.16 -3.44
CA ARG A 29 6.01 -6.73 -3.29
C ARG A 29 6.31 -6.16 -1.90
N ALA A 30 6.60 -7.02 -0.92
CA ALA A 30 6.89 -6.61 0.44
C ALA A 30 8.00 -5.55 0.50
N ARG A 31 9.08 -5.74 -0.28
CA ARG A 31 10.19 -4.78 -0.36
C ARG A 31 9.75 -3.41 -0.85
N ALA A 32 9.01 -3.36 -1.96
CA ALA A 32 8.51 -2.11 -2.53
C ALA A 32 7.64 -1.33 -1.55
N ALA A 33 6.82 -2.05 -0.78
CA ALA A 33 5.97 -1.48 0.24
C ALA A 33 6.74 -0.92 1.45
N VAL A 34 7.79 -1.62 1.91
CA VAL A 34 8.69 -1.13 2.97
C VAL A 34 9.48 0.10 2.51
N LEU A 35 9.90 0.13 1.26
CA LEU A 35 10.67 1.24 0.68
C LEU A 35 9.82 2.43 0.22
N HIS A 36 8.49 2.30 0.23
CA HIS A 36 7.59 3.40 -0.09
C HIS A 36 7.73 4.54 0.93
N SER A 37 7.38 5.77 0.54
CA SER A 37 7.28 6.90 1.47
C SER A 37 5.85 7.09 1.98
N GLY A 38 5.68 7.92 3.01
CA GLY A 38 4.36 8.35 3.48
C GLY A 38 3.52 7.24 4.10
N ILE A 39 2.20 7.36 3.99
CA ILE A 39 1.25 6.53 4.74
C ILE A 39 1.41 5.02 4.49
N VAL A 40 1.72 4.61 3.25
CA VAL A 40 1.87 3.20 2.87
C VAL A 40 2.91 2.50 3.74
N ARG A 41 4.12 3.06 3.86
CA ARG A 41 5.19 2.46 4.68
C ARG A 41 4.82 2.38 6.15
N HIS A 42 4.12 3.38 6.68
CA HIS A 42 3.74 3.39 8.09
C HIS A 42 2.69 2.33 8.39
N LEU A 43 1.70 2.16 7.50
CA LEU A 43 0.72 1.07 7.62
C LEU A 43 1.37 -0.31 7.59
N VAL A 44 2.33 -0.48 6.68
CA VAL A 44 3.10 -1.71 6.57
C VAL A 44 3.82 -2.03 7.87
N LEU A 45 4.54 -1.06 8.43
CA LEU A 45 5.31 -1.27 9.67
C LEU A 45 4.42 -1.49 10.89
N GLU A 46 3.19 -0.96 10.88
CA GLU A 46 2.21 -1.15 11.96
C GLU A 46 1.53 -2.53 11.88
N ILE A 47 1.12 -2.96 10.68
CA ILE A 47 0.27 -4.15 10.50
C ILE A 47 1.11 -5.42 10.34
N VAL A 48 2.23 -5.33 9.63
CA VAL A 48 2.97 -6.51 9.19
C VAL A 48 3.95 -6.95 10.28
N PRO A 49 3.95 -8.24 10.67
CA PRO A 49 4.91 -8.77 11.63
C PRO A 49 6.37 -8.51 11.23
N MET A 50 7.21 -8.15 12.21
CA MET A 50 8.62 -7.78 12.01
C MET A 50 9.42 -8.80 11.18
N HIS A 51 9.20 -10.10 11.37
CA HIS A 51 9.92 -11.14 10.60
C HIS A 51 9.65 -11.08 9.09
N LEU A 52 8.47 -10.63 8.65
CA LEU A 52 8.17 -10.43 7.23
C LEU A 52 8.81 -9.14 6.69
N ILE A 53 8.97 -8.13 7.55
CA ILE A 53 9.72 -6.90 7.22
C ILE A 53 11.20 -7.22 7.02
N ASP A 54 11.78 -8.05 7.89
CA ASP A 54 13.19 -8.47 7.79
C ASP A 54 13.46 -9.19 6.46
N LEU A 55 12.58 -10.11 6.07
CA LEU A 55 12.67 -10.78 4.77
C LEU A 55 12.59 -9.80 3.59
N ALA A 56 11.75 -8.77 3.70
CA ALA A 56 11.57 -7.76 2.65
C ALA A 56 12.82 -6.87 2.45
N VAL A 57 13.67 -6.71 3.47
CA VAL A 57 14.89 -5.87 3.40
C VAL A 57 16.14 -6.65 2.97
N GLU A 58 16.10 -7.99 2.93
CA GLU A 58 17.23 -8.85 2.53
C GLU A 58 17.67 -8.66 1.08
N GLY A 59 16.79 -8.19 0.19
CA GLY A 59 17.14 -7.90 -1.20
C GLY A 59 15.94 -7.90 -2.13
N PRO A 60 16.13 -7.54 -3.42
CA PRO A 60 15.09 -7.69 -4.44
C PRO A 60 14.65 -9.16 -4.56
N SER A 61 13.37 -9.40 -4.82
CA SER A 61 12.88 -10.76 -5.01
C SER A 61 13.58 -11.44 -6.18
N SER A 62 13.80 -12.76 -6.10
CA SER A 62 14.28 -13.56 -7.23
C SER A 62 13.35 -13.50 -8.45
N GLU A 63 12.08 -13.12 -8.26
CA GLU A 63 11.08 -13.00 -9.32
C GLU A 63 11.11 -11.66 -10.08
N VAL A 64 11.96 -10.71 -9.64
CA VAL A 64 12.14 -9.39 -10.26
C VAL A 64 12.55 -9.50 -11.72
N SER A 65 13.35 -10.52 -12.06
CA SER A 65 13.84 -10.73 -13.42
C SER A 65 12.89 -11.50 -14.35
N SER A 66 11.84 -12.16 -13.83
CA SER A 66 11.04 -13.11 -14.61
C SER A 66 9.60 -12.68 -14.85
N THR A 67 8.95 -11.98 -13.91
CA THR A 67 7.49 -11.82 -13.95
C THR A 67 6.95 -10.57 -13.25
N VAL A 68 7.72 -9.97 -12.34
CA VAL A 68 7.17 -9.06 -11.33
C VAL A 68 7.86 -7.69 -11.31
N GLY A 69 9.13 -7.61 -11.72
CA GLY A 69 9.87 -6.35 -11.72
C GLY A 69 9.30 -5.34 -12.71
N MET A 70 9.25 -4.06 -12.32
CA MET A 70 8.93 -2.97 -13.23
C MET A 70 10.22 -2.46 -13.87
N PRO A 71 10.27 -2.36 -15.22
CA PRO A 71 11.44 -1.87 -15.90
C PRO A 71 11.64 -0.38 -15.60
N PHE A 72 12.84 0.00 -15.19
CA PHE A 72 13.25 1.39 -15.06
C PHE A 72 14.58 1.62 -15.75
N ARG A 73 14.80 2.87 -16.18
CA ARG A 73 16.05 3.29 -16.83
C ARG A 73 16.77 4.26 -15.90
N PRO A 74 17.96 3.91 -15.38
CA PRO A 74 18.76 4.89 -14.66
C PRO A 74 19.18 6.03 -15.61
N CYS A 75 19.14 7.26 -15.11
CA CYS A 75 19.41 8.46 -15.89
C CYS A 75 20.86 8.50 -16.43
N ASP A 76 20.99 8.72 -17.76
CA ASP A 76 22.10 9.13 -18.65
C ASP A 76 23.57 8.73 -18.38
N ARG A 77 23.88 8.03 -17.27
CA ARG A 77 25.24 7.62 -16.88
C ARG A 77 25.58 6.16 -17.18
N PHE A 78 24.60 5.39 -17.67
CA PHE A 78 24.79 4.02 -18.11
C PHE A 78 24.61 3.93 -19.63
N PRO A 79 25.37 3.08 -20.34
CA PRO A 79 25.13 2.81 -21.75
C PRO A 79 23.66 2.46 -21.97
N GLN A 80 23.06 2.96 -23.06
CA GLN A 80 21.61 2.98 -23.34
C GLN A 80 20.88 1.61 -23.39
N GLU A 81 21.52 0.50 -23.03
CA GLU A 81 21.06 -0.85 -23.36
C GLU A 81 20.55 -1.69 -22.17
N ASP A 82 20.88 -1.33 -20.92
CA ASP A 82 20.47 -2.13 -19.76
C ASP A 82 19.18 -1.60 -19.11
N VAL A 83 18.07 -2.29 -19.34
CA VAL A 83 16.83 -2.11 -18.57
C VAL A 83 17.01 -2.81 -17.21
N LEU A 84 16.96 -2.04 -16.13
CA LEU A 84 16.96 -2.57 -14.78
C LEU A 84 15.53 -2.85 -14.33
N PHE A 85 15.36 -3.82 -13.44
CA PHE A 85 14.08 -4.19 -12.87
C PHE A 85 14.12 -3.96 -11.36
N ASP A 86 13.07 -3.34 -10.82
CA ASP A 86 12.89 -3.20 -9.37
C ASP A 86 11.46 -3.59 -8.98
N ASP A 87 11.28 -3.94 -7.71
CA ASP A 87 9.96 -4.18 -7.14
C ASP A 87 9.22 -2.84 -7.03
N GLN A 88 8.00 -2.78 -7.55
CA GLN A 88 7.14 -1.60 -7.44
C GLN A 88 5.73 -2.01 -7.03
N LEU A 89 5.09 -1.20 -6.19
CA LEU A 89 3.68 -1.39 -5.87
C LEU A 89 2.80 -0.86 -7.00
N THR A 90 1.84 -1.68 -7.41
CA THR A 90 0.74 -1.23 -8.26
C THR A 90 -0.27 -0.40 -7.46
N VAL A 91 -1.12 0.35 -8.17
CA VAL A 91 -2.19 1.14 -7.53
C VAL A 91 -3.15 0.25 -6.74
N ASP A 92 -3.46 -0.94 -7.25
CA ASP A 92 -4.36 -1.87 -6.57
C ASP A 92 -3.74 -2.42 -5.27
N GLU A 93 -2.42 -2.67 -5.25
CA GLU A 93 -1.70 -3.10 -4.05
C GLU A 93 -1.60 -1.98 -3.01
N MET A 94 -1.37 -0.74 -3.44
CA MET A 94 -1.46 0.43 -2.54
C MET A 94 -2.88 0.59 -1.98
N ASP A 95 -3.91 0.40 -2.81
CA ASP A 95 -5.31 0.42 -2.38
C ASP A 95 -5.61 -0.69 -1.36
N ILE A 96 -5.01 -1.88 -1.48
CA ILE A 96 -5.08 -2.94 -0.46
C ILE A 96 -4.44 -2.47 0.84
N ILE A 97 -3.22 -1.93 0.81
CA ILE A 97 -2.50 -1.45 2.00
C ILE A 97 -3.26 -0.33 2.71
N CYS A 98 -3.85 0.60 1.96
CA CYS A 98 -4.70 1.69 2.49
C CYS A 98 -6.09 1.21 2.95
N GLY A 99 -6.44 -0.07 2.77
CA GLY A 99 -7.70 -0.64 3.20
C GLY A 99 -8.90 -0.16 2.38
N VAL A 100 -8.73 -0.02 1.06
CA VAL A 100 -9.76 0.47 0.14
C VAL A 100 -10.77 -0.63 -0.22
N TYR A 101 -12.04 -0.30 -0.10
CA TYR A 101 -13.19 -1.08 -0.54
C TYR A 101 -13.94 -0.33 -1.64
N LYS A 102 -14.30 -1.07 -2.69
CA LYS A 102 -15.17 -0.59 -3.75
C LYS A 102 -16.61 -0.93 -3.36
N VAL A 103 -17.36 0.07 -2.93
CA VAL A 103 -18.75 -0.10 -2.48
C VAL A 103 -19.70 0.30 -3.60
N PHE A 104 -20.62 -0.58 -3.97
CA PHE A 104 -21.60 -0.25 -5.01
C PHE A 104 -22.49 0.90 -4.57
N THR A 105 -22.66 1.88 -5.46
CA THR A 105 -23.49 3.08 -5.22
C THR A 105 -24.96 2.85 -5.52
N ASP A 106 -25.27 1.80 -6.26
CA ASP A 106 -26.61 1.40 -6.62
C ASP A 106 -26.74 -0.14 -6.65
N THR A 107 -27.97 -0.61 -6.85
CA THR A 107 -28.27 -2.04 -7.03
C THR A 107 -28.02 -2.51 -8.47
N THR A 108 -27.59 -1.63 -9.38
CA THR A 108 -27.30 -1.98 -10.77
C THR A 108 -25.87 -2.49 -10.96
N PHE A 109 -25.03 -2.37 -9.92
CA PHE A 109 -23.64 -2.82 -9.89
C PHE A 109 -22.74 -2.16 -10.94
N LYS A 110 -23.15 -1.01 -11.49
CA LYS A 110 -22.42 -0.30 -12.55
C LYS A 110 -21.45 0.76 -12.03
N GLN A 111 -21.69 1.28 -10.83
CA GLN A 111 -20.90 2.35 -10.24
C GLN A 111 -20.52 1.99 -8.81
N THR A 112 -19.26 2.25 -8.47
CA THR A 112 -18.71 2.08 -7.13
C THR A 112 -18.16 3.40 -6.58
N ALA A 113 -18.12 3.51 -5.26
CA ALA A 113 -17.40 4.52 -4.52
C ALA A 113 -16.29 3.84 -3.70
N ASP A 114 -15.14 4.51 -3.60
CA ASP A 114 -14.05 4.03 -2.78
C ASP A 114 -14.27 4.48 -1.32
N LEU A 115 -14.33 3.51 -0.41
CA LEU A 115 -14.27 3.73 1.04
C LEU A 115 -12.97 3.14 1.57
N SER A 116 -12.32 3.77 2.53
CA SER A 116 -11.01 3.32 3.01
C SER A 116 -10.83 3.51 4.50
N TRP A 117 -10.08 2.59 5.12
CA TRP A 117 -9.66 2.73 6.52
C TRP A 117 -8.66 3.87 6.66
N TRP A 118 -7.73 3.97 5.71
CA TRP A 118 -6.67 4.96 5.67
C TRP A 118 -6.72 5.76 4.37
N PRO A 119 -6.23 7.01 4.34
CA PRO A 119 -6.15 7.79 3.12
C PRO A 119 -5.40 7.01 2.04
N LYS A 120 -5.93 7.03 0.81
CA LYS A 120 -5.20 6.51 -0.36
C LYS A 120 -3.86 7.22 -0.48
N ASP A 121 -2.86 6.52 -1.00
CA ASP A 121 -1.51 7.09 -1.19
C ASP A 121 -1.54 8.43 -1.95
N SER A 122 -2.31 8.50 -3.04
CA SER A 122 -2.48 9.74 -3.82
C SER A 122 -3.15 10.87 -3.04
N MET A 123 -4.04 10.57 -2.09
CA MET A 123 -4.69 11.56 -1.23
C MET A 123 -3.74 12.03 -0.13
N TRP A 124 -2.89 11.14 0.39
CA TRP A 124 -1.83 11.47 1.34
C TRP A 124 -0.76 12.35 0.70
N ALA A 125 -0.28 12.00 -0.49
CA ALA A 125 0.75 12.74 -1.22
C ALA A 125 0.30 14.17 -1.60
N ASN A 126 -0.98 14.35 -1.87
CA ASN A 126 -1.57 15.68 -2.13
C ASN A 126 -2.00 16.41 -0.84
N SER A 127 -1.77 15.83 0.33
CA SER A 127 -2.05 16.49 1.61
C SER A 127 -0.91 17.44 1.99
N GLY A 128 -1.19 18.34 2.94
CA GLY A 128 -0.13 19.15 3.56
C GLY A 128 0.81 18.38 4.49
N LEU A 129 0.57 17.08 4.70
CA LEU A 129 1.38 16.22 5.58
C LEU A 129 2.50 15.48 4.83
N ASP A 130 2.45 15.40 3.49
CA ASP A 130 3.55 14.81 2.72
C ASP A 130 4.70 15.80 2.53
N VAL A 131 5.53 15.91 3.57
CA VAL A 131 6.75 16.73 3.58
C VAL A 131 8.00 15.93 3.19
N ARG A 132 7.84 14.81 2.47
CA ARG A 132 8.89 13.86 2.02
C ARG A 132 9.54 12.99 3.11
N TYR A 133 9.24 13.26 4.37
CA TYR A 133 9.62 12.43 5.50
C TYR A 133 8.46 12.34 6.47
N TRP A 134 8.50 11.34 7.36
CA TRP A 134 7.50 11.22 8.41
C TRP A 134 7.78 12.20 9.54
N SER A 135 7.03 13.31 9.54
CA SER A 135 7.14 14.35 10.57
C SER A 135 6.33 13.99 11.81
N SER A 136 6.56 14.69 12.92
CA SER A 136 5.74 14.50 14.14
C SER A 136 4.25 14.75 13.88
N ALA A 137 3.91 15.69 13.01
CA ALA A 137 2.53 15.97 12.64
C ALA A 137 1.89 14.79 11.87
N CYS A 138 2.67 14.05 11.08
CA CYS A 138 2.21 12.83 10.43
C CYS A 138 1.87 11.75 11.47
N GLU A 139 2.76 11.55 12.45
CA GLU A 139 2.56 10.60 13.54
C GLU A 139 1.35 10.95 14.40
N ASP A 140 1.21 12.22 14.80
CA ASP A 140 0.08 12.70 15.61
C ASP A 140 -1.25 12.44 14.89
N TRP A 141 -1.31 12.74 13.59
CA TRP A 141 -2.48 12.47 12.76
C TRP A 141 -2.77 10.97 12.67
N PHE A 142 -1.74 10.14 12.46
CA PHE A 142 -1.86 8.69 12.32
C PHE A 142 -2.40 8.05 13.60
N GLN A 143 -1.80 8.37 14.74
CA GLN A 143 -2.21 7.87 16.05
C GLN A 143 -3.60 8.36 16.45
N GLN A 144 -4.00 9.56 16.02
CA GLN A 144 -5.37 10.03 16.21
C GLN A 144 -6.34 9.20 15.36
N ARG A 145 -6.03 8.96 14.08
CA ARG A 145 -6.87 8.15 13.19
C ARG A 145 -7.01 6.72 13.71
N LEU A 146 -5.92 6.09 14.14
CA LEU A 146 -5.90 4.73 14.66
C LEU A 146 -6.86 4.55 15.84
N ARG A 147 -6.93 5.53 16.76
CA ARG A 147 -7.86 5.54 17.91
C ARG A 147 -9.34 5.66 17.53
N HIS A 148 -9.63 6.06 16.30
CA HIS A 148 -10.99 6.26 15.78
C HIS A 148 -11.44 5.15 14.82
N ILE A 149 -10.59 4.13 14.60
CA ILE A 149 -10.94 2.90 13.90
C ILE A 149 -11.42 1.89 14.93
#